data_AF-A0A817HGL3-F1
#
_entry.id   AF-A0A817HGL3-F1
#
_cell.length_a   1.000
_cell.length_b   1.000
_cell.length_c   1.000
_cell.angle_alpha   90.00
_cell.angle_beta   90.00
_cell.angle_gamma   90.00
#
_symmetry.space_group_name_H-M   'P 1'
#
loop_
_entity.id
_entity.type
_entity.pdbx_description
1 polymer ?
#
loop_
_entity_poly.entity_id
_entity_poly.type
_entity_poly.pdbx_seq_one_letter_code
_entity_poly.pdbx_strand_id
1 'polypeptide(L)'
;MTIRGGAIAVHAALTCPHTLAGVIALSTWLPLSTTFPEALVSGDKKINLPIIQCHGDQDPLVQLRWARLTEQGIKAMGFKQYTFKEYNDMGHSSCGREMKDVSSFIVQHLPRID
;
A
#
# COMPACT_ATOMS: atom_id res chain seq x y z
N MET A 1 -7.72 5.09 16.02
CA MET A 1 -7.40 3.67 15.75
C MET A 1 -6.20 3.67 14.81
N THR A 2 -4.97 3.59 15.33
CA THR A 2 -3.76 3.66 14.50
C THR A 2 -3.63 2.38 13.68
N ILE A 3 -3.80 2.49 12.36
CA ILE A 3 -3.73 1.34 11.45
C ILE A 3 -2.26 0.94 11.28
N ARG A 4 -1.74 0.16 12.24
CA ARG A 4 -0.51 -0.64 12.08
C ARG A 4 -0.68 -1.73 11.01
N GLY A 5 -1.91 -1.97 10.55
CA GLY A 5 -2.27 -3.01 9.59
C GLY A 5 -1.69 -2.82 8.20
N GLY A 6 -1.45 -1.59 7.73
CA GLY A 6 -0.94 -1.37 6.38
C GLY A 6 0.53 -1.75 6.21
N ALA A 7 1.36 -1.47 7.22
CA ALA A 7 2.75 -1.97 7.30
C ALA A 7 2.79 -3.51 7.25
N ILE A 8 1.89 -4.15 8.01
CA ILE A 8 1.73 -5.60 8.04
C ILE A 8 1.21 -6.12 6.70
N ALA A 9 0.28 -5.43 6.05
CA ALA A 9 -0.27 -5.84 4.76
C ALA A 9 0.79 -5.81 3.65
N VAL A 10 1.64 -4.79 3.61
CA VAL A 10 2.78 -4.73 2.69
C VAL A 10 3.79 -5.82 3.04
N HIS A 11 4.17 -5.97 4.31
CA HIS A 11 5.11 -7.02 4.72
C HIS A 11 4.59 -8.44 4.43
N ALA A 12 3.30 -8.69 4.69
CA ALA A 12 2.64 -9.94 4.39
C ALA A 12 2.57 -10.17 2.88
N ALA A 13 2.30 -9.15 2.08
CA ALA A 13 2.33 -9.27 0.63
C ALA A 13 3.72 -9.62 0.08
N LEU A 14 4.77 -9.10 0.70
CA LEU A 14 6.16 -9.42 0.35
C LEU A 14 6.57 -10.83 0.79
N THR A 15 6.03 -11.32 1.91
CA THR A 15 6.40 -12.63 2.51
C THR A 15 5.45 -13.77 2.13
N CYS A 16 4.27 -13.48 1.57
CA CYS A 16 3.29 -14.50 1.22
C CYS A 16 3.82 -15.40 0.07
N PRO A 17 3.70 -16.74 0.20
CA PRO A 17 4.03 -17.66 -0.88
C PRO A 17 2.94 -17.70 -1.97
N HIS A 18 1.75 -17.18 -1.71
CA HIS A 18 0.64 -17.16 -2.65
C HIS A 18 0.60 -15.86 -3.48
N THR A 19 0.07 -15.96 -4.69
CA THR A 19 -0.19 -14.79 -5.53
C THR A 19 -1.40 -14.03 -4.99
N LEU A 20 -1.22 -12.75 -4.67
CA LEU A 20 -2.29 -11.87 -4.21
C LEU A 20 -2.83 -11.04 -5.38
N ALA A 21 -4.11 -10.68 -5.33
CA ALA A 21 -4.74 -9.83 -6.35
C ALA A 21 -4.33 -8.35 -6.23
N GLY A 22 -3.98 -7.90 -5.02
CA GLY A 22 -3.47 -6.56 -4.77
C GLY A 22 -3.38 -6.24 -3.28
N VAL A 23 -2.81 -5.09 -2.95
CA VAL A 23 -2.64 -4.58 -1.58
C VAL A 23 -3.25 -3.19 -1.45
N ILE A 24 -3.98 -2.97 -0.37
CA ILE A 24 -4.58 -1.68 -0.03
C ILE A 24 -3.97 -1.21 1.30
N ALA A 25 -3.29 -0.07 1.28
CA ALA A 25 -2.59 0.51 2.41
C ALA A 25 -3.19 1.88 2.76
N LEU A 26 -3.94 1.99 3.85
CA LEU A 26 -4.61 3.24 4.25
C LEU A 26 -3.94 3.84 5.49
N SER A 27 -3.60 5.13 5.45
CA SER A 27 -3.02 5.91 6.56
C SER A 27 -1.90 5.16 7.30
N THR A 28 -0.92 4.67 6.55
CA THR A 28 0.11 3.75 7.06
C THR A 28 1.50 4.06 6.49
N TRP A 29 2.51 3.40 7.05
CA TRP A 29 3.90 3.52 6.61
C TRP A 29 4.62 2.20 6.81
N LEU A 30 5.58 1.90 5.93
CA LEU A 30 6.45 0.74 6.04
C LEU A 30 7.71 1.13 6.83
N PRO A 31 8.07 0.36 7.87
CA PRO A 31 9.37 0.51 8.52
C PRO A 31 10.48 0.13 7.54
N LEU A 32 11.15 1.14 6.96
CA LEU A 32 12.25 0.94 6.01
C LEU A 32 13.51 0.35 6.66
N SER A 33 13.58 0.28 8.00
CA SER A 33 14.63 -0.44 8.72
C SER A 33 14.52 -1.96 8.60
N THR A 34 13.41 -2.46 8.05
CA THR A 34 13.22 -3.90 7.82
C THR A 34 13.94 -4.26 6.52
N THR A 35 15.11 -4.89 6.63
CA THR A 35 15.77 -5.52 5.49
C THR A 35 14.88 -6.64 4.96
N PHE A 36 14.42 -6.51 3.72
CA PHE A 36 13.73 -7.59 3.03
C PHE A 36 14.78 -8.44 2.32
N PRO A 37 14.93 -9.73 2.65
CA PRO A 37 15.76 -10.65 1.89
C PRO A 37 15.46 -10.53 0.39
N GLU A 38 16.49 -10.42 -0.46
CA GLU A 38 16.32 -10.39 -1.93
C GLU A 38 15.47 -11.57 -2.43
N ALA A 39 15.57 -12.73 -1.77
CA ALA A 39 14.76 -13.93 -2.01
C ALA A 39 13.23 -13.70 -1.88
N LEU A 40 12.79 -12.74 -1.08
CA LEU A 40 11.37 -12.40 -0.93
C LEU A 40 10.85 -11.52 -2.05
N VAL A 41 11.73 -10.74 -2.69
CA VAL A 41 11.42 -9.77 -3.74
C VAL A 41 11.61 -10.36 -5.15
N SER A 42 12.47 -11.37 -5.29
CA SER A 42 12.96 -11.94 -6.56
C SER A 42 12.02 -12.93 -7.26
N GLY A 43 10.71 -12.71 -7.19
CA GLY A 43 9.74 -13.44 -8.00
C GLY A 43 9.05 -12.53 -9.02
N ASP A 44 9.08 -12.88 -10.31
CA ASP A 44 8.41 -12.12 -11.39
C ASP A 44 6.93 -11.81 -11.08
N LYS A 45 6.26 -12.70 -10.33
CA LYS A 45 4.87 -12.55 -9.90
C LYS A 45 4.66 -11.44 -8.86
N LYS A 46 5.66 -11.14 -8.01
CA LYS A 46 5.57 -10.15 -6.94
C LYS A 46 5.83 -8.73 -7.45
N ILE A 47 6.73 -8.57 -8.42
CA ILE A 47 7.04 -7.29 -9.10
C ILE A 47 5.78 -6.63 -9.70
N ASN A 48 4.84 -7.47 -10.16
CA ASN A 48 3.58 -7.06 -10.77
C ASN A 48 2.41 -6.97 -9.78
N LEU A 49 2.62 -7.11 -8.47
CA LEU A 49 1.54 -6.99 -7.50
C LEU A 49 1.01 -5.55 -7.46
N PRO A 50 -0.29 -5.33 -7.74
CA PRO A 50 -0.90 -4.01 -7.64
C PRO A 50 -0.98 -3.56 -6.19
N ILE A 51 -0.54 -2.33 -5.91
CA ILE A 51 -0.59 -1.72 -4.58
C ILE A 51 -1.19 -0.33 -4.71
N ILE A 52 -2.21 -0.04 -3.90
CA ILE A 52 -2.71 1.31 -3.69
C ILE A 52 -2.43 1.73 -2.24
N GLN A 53 -1.79 2.88 -2.08
CA GLN A 53 -1.59 3.52 -0.79
C GLN A 53 -2.29 4.87 -0.76
N CYS A 54 -3.13 5.06 0.25
CA CYS A 54 -3.95 6.24 0.47
C CYS A 54 -3.53 6.93 1.77
N HIS A 55 -3.40 8.25 1.74
CA HIS A 55 -2.93 9.00 2.91
C HIS A 55 -3.54 10.40 2.98
N GLY A 56 -3.85 10.86 4.19
CA GLY A 56 -4.28 12.24 4.45
C GLY A 56 -3.08 13.17 4.60
N ASP A 57 -3.14 14.36 4.02
CA ASP A 57 -2.04 15.33 4.07
C ASP A 57 -1.89 16.00 5.46
N GLN A 58 -2.97 16.04 6.23
CA GLN A 58 -3.01 16.58 7.59
C GLN A 58 -2.98 15.48 8.66
N ASP A 59 -2.55 14.25 8.34
CA ASP A 59 -2.48 13.15 9.30
C ASP A 59 -1.46 13.45 10.43
N PRO A 60 -1.92 13.68 11.68
CA PRO A 60 -1.02 14.06 12.76
C PRO A 60 -0.32 12.84 13.40
N LEU A 61 -0.77 11.61 13.10
CA LEU A 61 -0.28 10.38 13.73
C LEU A 61 0.74 9.67 12.83
N VAL A 62 0.42 9.56 11.54
CA VAL A 62 1.32 9.02 10.53
C VAL A 62 1.62 10.15 9.56
N GLN A 63 2.75 10.83 9.79
CA GLN A 63 3.11 11.98 8.96
C GLN A 63 3.23 11.57 7.50
N LEU A 64 2.70 12.39 6.59
CA LEU A 64 2.71 12.15 5.14
C LEU A 64 4.11 11.79 4.60
N ARG A 65 5.17 12.38 5.17
CA ARG A 65 6.56 12.05 4.81
C ARG A 65 6.88 10.56 4.94
N TRP A 66 6.34 9.86 5.94
CA TRP A 66 6.59 8.43 6.15
C TRP A 66 5.85 7.58 5.11
N ALA A 67 4.65 8.01 4.73
CA ALA A 67 3.91 7.41 3.64
C ALA A 67 4.65 7.56 2.30
N ARG A 68 5.23 8.74 2.03
CA ARG A 68 6.08 8.99 0.84
C ARG A 68 7.37 8.19 0.84
N LEU A 69 8.03 8.06 2.00
CA LEU A 69 9.20 7.19 2.14
C LEU A 69 8.85 5.72 1.85
N THR A 70 7.66 5.28 2.25
CA THR A 70 7.14 3.94 1.94
C THR A 70 6.98 3.73 0.45
N GLU A 71 6.35 4.68 -0.25
CA GLU A 71 6.24 4.67 -1.72
C GLU A 71 7.62 4.52 -2.38
N GLN A 72 8.59 5.33 -1.95
CA GLN A 72 9.95 5.30 -2.51
C GLN A 72 10.64 3.95 -2.25
N GLY A 73 10.56 3.42 -1.02
CA GLY A 73 11.15 2.14 -0.66
C GLY A 73 10.55 0.97 -1.46
N ILE A 74 9.22 0.94 -1.61
CA ILE A 74 8.54 -0.11 -2.38
C ILE A 74 8.90 -0.05 -3.86
N LYS A 75 8.94 1.14 -4.45
CA LYS A 75 9.40 1.31 -5.85
C LYS A 75 10.87 0.92 -6.03
N ALA A 76 11.73 1.24 -5.06
CA ALA A 76 13.15 0.85 -5.08
C ALA A 76 13.34 -0.67 -4.97
N MET A 77 12.42 -1.38 -4.31
CA MET A 77 12.36 -2.85 -4.31
C MET A 77 11.88 -3.45 -5.64
N GLY A 78 11.54 -2.64 -6.65
CA GLY A 78 11.17 -3.11 -7.98
C GLY A 78 9.68 -3.32 -8.20
N PHE A 79 8.80 -2.97 -7.24
CA PHE A 79 7.35 -3.01 -7.43
C PHE A 79 6.93 -1.93 -8.42
N LYS A 80 6.44 -2.35 -9.58
CA LYS A 80 6.09 -1.42 -10.68
C LYS A 80 4.65 -0.92 -10.60
N GLN A 81 3.74 -1.72 -10.07
CA GLN A 81 2.31 -1.40 -9.99
C GLN A 81 1.95 -0.76 -8.64
N TYR A 82 2.50 0.43 -8.37
CA TYR A 82 2.27 1.14 -7.11
C TYR A 82 1.61 2.50 -7.35
N THR A 83 0.45 2.72 -6.73
CA THR A 83 -0.31 3.98 -6.80
C THR A 83 -0.37 4.64 -5.42
N PHE A 84 0.09 5.89 -5.34
CA PHE A 84 -0.05 6.72 -4.14
C PHE A 84 -1.13 7.77 -4.33
N LYS A 85 -2.05 7.87 -3.37
CA LYS A 85 -3.16 8.83 -3.36
C LYS A 85 -3.13 9.66 -2.09
N GLU A 86 -3.09 10.97 -2.27
CA GLU A 86 -3.17 11.95 -1.19
C GLU A 86 -4.55 12.58 -1.17
N TYR A 87 -5.07 12.83 0.03
CA TYR A 87 -6.36 13.49 0.22
C TYR A 87 -6.14 14.76 1.05
N ASN A 88 -6.34 15.90 0.39
CA ASN A 88 -6.24 17.22 1.02
C ASN A 88 -7.30 17.41 2.10
N ASP A 89 -6.90 18.10 3.16
CA ASP A 89 -7.69 18.41 4.37
C ASP A 89 -8.15 17.16 5.12
N MET A 90 -7.40 16.06 4.99
CA MET A 90 -7.70 14.80 5.66
C MET A 90 -6.66 14.50 6.73
N GLY A 91 -7.12 14.36 7.98
CA GLY A 91 -6.31 13.91 9.11
C GLY A 91 -6.14 12.39 9.14
N HIS A 92 -5.99 11.81 10.34
CA HIS A 92 -5.97 10.35 10.53
C HIS A 92 -7.38 9.75 10.49
N SER A 93 -8.01 9.80 9.33
CA SER A 93 -9.37 9.32 9.08
C SER A 93 -9.50 8.82 7.63
N SER A 94 -10.69 8.34 7.28
CA SER A 94 -11.07 8.04 5.89
C SER A 94 -12.05 9.08 5.34
N CYS A 95 -12.16 9.16 4.01
CA CYS A 95 -13.13 10.03 3.34
C CYS A 95 -13.83 9.35 2.16
N GLY A 96 -14.94 9.93 1.70
CA GLY A 96 -15.70 9.37 0.57
C GLY A 96 -14.92 9.31 -0.75
N ARG A 97 -13.94 10.19 -0.95
CA ARG A 97 -13.02 10.13 -2.11
C ARG A 97 -12.09 8.92 -2.01
N GLU A 98 -11.52 8.70 -0.83
CA GLU A 98 -10.66 7.54 -0.56
C GLU A 98 -11.40 6.22 -0.76
N MET A 99 -12.62 6.11 -0.23
CA MET A 99 -13.42 4.89 -0.38
C MET A 99 -13.81 4.61 -1.83
N LYS A 100 -13.98 5.64 -2.67
CA LYS A 100 -14.22 5.47 -4.12
C LYS A 100 -12.98 4.93 -4.83
N ASP A 101 -11.80 5.44 -4.51
CA ASP A 101 -10.54 4.95 -5.08
C ASP A 101 -10.27 3.50 -4.66
N VAL A 102 -10.52 3.17 -3.39
CA VAL A 102 -10.45 1.79 -2.87
C VAL A 102 -11.44 0.87 -3.59
N SER A 103 -12.70 1.28 -3.74
CA SER A 103 -13.71 0.49 -4.47
C SER A 103 -13.32 0.26 -5.92
N SER A 104 -12.77 1.29 -6.59
CA SER A 104 -12.33 1.21 -7.98
C SER A 104 -11.16 0.25 -8.12
N PHE A 105 -10.21 0.31 -7.20
CA PHE A 105 -9.08 -0.62 -7.14
C PHE A 105 -9.54 -2.07 -6.97
N ILE A 106 -10.51 -2.34 -6.10
CA ILE A 106 -11.06 -3.68 -5.90
C ILE A 106 -11.72 -4.19 -7.18
N VAL A 107 -12.61 -3.40 -7.80
CA VAL A 107 -13.33 -3.82 -9.02
C VAL A 107 -12.36 -4.11 -10.17
N GLN A 108 -11.27 -3.33 -10.27
CA GLN A 108 -10.26 -3.52 -11.32
C GLN A 108 -9.47 -4.82 -11.17
N HIS A 109 -9.15 -5.23 -9.94
CA HIS A 109 -8.25 -6.37 -9.68
C HIS A 109 -8.97 -7.64 -9.19
N LEU A 110 -10.24 -7.54 -8.82
CA LEU A 110 -11.12 -8.64 -8.45
C LEU A 110 -12.45 -8.51 -9.23
N PRO A 111 -12.44 -8.73 -10.56
CA PRO A 111 -13.66 -8.71 -11.35
C PRO A 111 -14.60 -9.84 -10.89
N ARG A 112 -15.91 -9.64 -11.05
CA ARG A 112 -16.88 -10.73 -10.85
C ARG A 112 -16.57 -11.83 -11.84
N ILE A 113 -16.51 -13.06 -11.33
CA ILE A 113 -16.47 -14.27 -12.14
C ILE A 113 -17.94 -14.66 -12.31
N ASP A 114 -18.46 -14.46 -13.51
CA ASP A 114 -19.78 -14.89 -13.97
C ASP A 114 -19.83 -16.39 -14.29
#